data_AF-A0A915ECB6-F1
#
_entry.id   AF-A0A915ECB6-F1
#
_cell.length_a   1.000
_cell.length_b   1.000
_cell.length_c   1.000
_cell.angle_alpha   90.00
_cell.angle_beta   90.00
_cell.angle_gamma   90.00
#
_symmetry.space_group_name_H-M   'P 1'
#
loop_
_entity.id
_entity.type
_entity.pdbx_description
1 polymer ?
#
loop_
_entity_poly.entity_id
_entity_poly.type
_entity_poly.pdbx_seq_one_letter_code
_entity_poly.pdbx_strand_id
1 'polypeptide(L)'
;MAMANRGARGGKLPPEVNRILYIKNLPYKITAEEMYDIFGKFGAIRQIRIGNTAETRGTAFVIYEDIFDAKNACEHLSGFNVSNRYLVVLYYQATKAYTRMDTEKAKEKLEEVKTRYNLGGDLEKEKEKAMMTPTPRR
;
A
#
# COMPACT_ATOMS: atom_id res chain seq x y z
N MET A 1 -45.81 9.31 -5.23
CA MET A 1 -44.59 10.09 -4.92
C MET A 1 -43.37 9.24 -5.26
N ALA A 2 -42.47 9.81 -6.07
CA ALA A 2 -41.09 9.41 -6.37
C ALA A 2 -40.79 7.96 -6.81
N MET A 3 -40.85 7.72 -8.12
CA MET A 3 -40.05 6.68 -8.77
C MET A 3 -38.58 7.13 -8.78
N ALA A 4 -37.73 6.51 -7.96
CA ALA A 4 -36.29 6.72 -8.02
C ALA A 4 -35.73 5.96 -9.23
N ASN A 5 -35.55 6.71 -10.31
CA ASN A 5 -34.79 6.40 -11.50
C ASN A 5 -33.42 5.76 -11.13
N ARG A 6 -33.34 4.43 -11.14
CA ARG A 6 -32.05 3.72 -11.22
C ARG A 6 -31.58 3.79 -12.67
N GLY A 7 -31.09 4.97 -13.04
CA GLY A 7 -30.40 5.19 -14.29
C GLY A 7 -29.31 4.14 -14.46
N ALA A 8 -29.29 3.52 -15.64
CA ALA A 8 -28.32 2.54 -16.06
C ALA A 8 -26.88 3.06 -15.87
N ARG A 9 -26.21 2.67 -14.79
CA ARG A 9 -24.76 2.87 -14.61
C ARG A 9 -23.99 1.74 -15.32
N GLY A 10 -24.24 1.60 -16.62
CA GLY A 10 -23.66 0.56 -17.48
C GLY A 10 -22.37 0.99 -18.20
N GLY A 11 -21.62 1.96 -17.66
CA GLY A 11 -20.34 2.36 -18.23
C GLY A 11 -19.25 1.36 -17.84
N LYS A 12 -18.65 0.67 -18.80
CA LYS A 12 -17.45 -0.16 -18.56
C LYS A 12 -16.35 0.75 -17.99
N LEU A 13 -16.08 0.59 -16.70
CA LEU A 13 -14.97 1.27 -16.05
C LEU A 13 -13.64 0.62 -16.45
N PRO A 14 -12.54 1.39 -16.54
CA PRO A 14 -11.23 0.83 -16.85
C PRO A 14 -10.87 -0.27 -15.84
N PRO A 15 -10.13 -1.31 -16.25
CA PRO A 15 -9.80 -2.46 -15.40
C PRO A 15 -8.96 -2.09 -14.16
N GLU A 16 -8.42 -0.87 -14.14
CA GLU A 16 -7.66 -0.32 -13.02
C GLU A 16 -8.54 0.19 -11.87
N VAL A 17 -9.83 0.45 -12.14
CA VAL A 17 -10.79 0.94 -11.14
C VAL A 17 -11.24 -0.23 -10.28
N ASN A 18 -11.17 -0.05 -8.97
CA ASN A 18 -11.57 -1.05 -8.00
C ASN A 18 -12.53 -0.44 -6.97
N ARG A 19 -13.42 -1.25 -6.40
CA ARG A 19 -14.29 -0.87 -5.27
C ARG A 19 -13.51 -0.59 -4.00
N ILE A 20 -12.29 -1.09 -3.93
CA ILE A 20 -11.37 -0.93 -2.82
C ILE A 20 -10.44 0.24 -3.13
N LEU A 21 -10.46 1.23 -2.25
CA LEU A 21 -9.54 2.36 -2.28
C LEU A 21 -8.47 2.18 -1.20
N TYR A 22 -7.24 2.50 -1.56
CA TYR A 22 -6.09 2.57 -0.68
C TYR A 22 -5.77 4.03 -0.38
N ILE A 23 -5.84 4.40 0.90
CA ILE A 23 -5.58 5.75 1.36
C ILE A 23 -4.21 5.80 2.03
N LYS A 24 -3.41 6.79 1.67
CA LYS A 24 -2.10 7.10 2.26
C LYS A 24 -2.11 8.49 2.85
N ASN A 25 -1.14 8.74 3.72
CA ASN A 25 -0.90 10.03 4.37
C ASN A 25 -2.05 10.45 5.30
N LEU A 26 -2.77 9.48 5.89
CA LEU A 26 -3.80 9.76 6.88
C LEU A 26 -3.17 10.31 8.17
N PRO A 27 -3.85 11.25 8.85
CA PRO A 27 -3.42 11.69 10.17
C PRO A 27 -3.53 10.54 11.17
N TYR A 28 -2.55 10.42 12.06
CA TYR A 28 -2.49 9.32 13.01
C TYR A 28 -3.58 9.33 14.08
N LYS A 29 -4.29 10.46 14.22
CA LYS A 29 -5.38 10.65 15.17
C LYS A 29 -6.76 10.51 14.52
N ILE A 30 -6.84 10.12 13.24
CA ILE A 30 -8.12 9.96 12.55
C ILE A 30 -8.95 8.86 13.21
N THR A 31 -10.23 9.15 13.48
CA THR A 31 -11.16 8.15 14.00
C THR A 31 -11.89 7.43 12.86
N ALA A 32 -12.46 6.26 13.14
CA ALA A 32 -13.30 5.56 12.17
C ALA A 32 -14.52 6.40 11.79
N GLU A 33 -15.10 7.14 12.74
CA GLU A 33 -16.27 8.00 12.52
C GLU A 33 -15.97 9.12 11.50
N GLU A 34 -14.82 9.79 11.61
CA GLU A 34 -14.40 10.79 10.62
C GLU A 34 -14.20 10.18 9.22
N MET A 35 -13.69 8.95 9.15
CA MET A 35 -13.57 8.25 7.88
C MET A 35 -14.95 7.95 7.28
N TYR A 36 -15.92 7.54 8.09
CA TYR A 36 -17.29 7.36 7.62
C TYR A 36 -17.94 8.68 7.17
N ASP A 37 -17.70 9.80 7.85
CA ASP A 37 -18.24 11.11 7.46
C ASP A 37 -17.65 11.60 6.12
N ILE A 38 -16.34 11.46 5.93
CA ILE A 38 -15.65 11.92 4.71
C ILE A 38 -16.00 11.01 3.53
N PHE A 39 -15.81 9.70 3.68
CA PHE A 39 -15.97 8.74 2.58
C PHE A 39 -17.45 8.39 2.32
N GLY A 40 -18.32 8.49 3.33
CA GLY A 40 -19.74 8.15 3.23
C GLY A 40 -20.55 9.15 2.41
N LYS A 41 -20.05 10.38 2.21
CA LYS A 41 -20.67 11.40 1.36
C LYS A 41 -20.75 10.99 -0.12
N PHE A 42 -19.87 10.08 -0.56
CA PHE A 42 -19.79 9.65 -1.96
C PHE A 42 -20.59 8.38 -2.25
N GLY A 43 -20.89 7.57 -1.23
CA GLY A 43 -21.62 6.32 -1.41
C GLY A 43 -21.58 5.41 -0.19
N ALA A 44 -22.27 4.27 -0.32
CA ALA A 44 -22.36 3.28 0.75
C ALA A 44 -21.03 2.54 0.96
N ILE A 45 -20.51 2.63 2.19
CA ILE A 45 -19.27 1.97 2.59
C ILE A 45 -19.59 0.58 3.14
N ARG A 46 -18.99 -0.44 2.56
CA ARG A 46 -19.10 -1.82 3.03
C ARG A 46 -18.22 -2.08 4.24
N GLN A 47 -16.96 -1.61 4.20
CA GLN A 47 -16.01 -1.82 5.29
C GLN A 47 -14.85 -0.82 5.22
N ILE A 48 -14.37 -0.36 6.37
CA ILE A 48 -13.14 0.41 6.52
C ILE A 48 -12.14 -0.41 7.34
N ARG A 49 -10.88 -0.48 6.88
CA ARG A 49 -9.77 -1.09 7.60
C ARG A 49 -8.64 -0.08 7.75
N ILE A 50 -8.33 0.30 8.98
CA ILE A 50 -7.25 1.25 9.28
C ILE A 50 -6.01 0.44 9.68
N GLY A 51 -4.86 0.79 9.10
CA GLY A 51 -3.58 0.19 9.46
C GLY A 51 -3.13 0.68 10.85
N ASN A 52 -3.02 -0.24 11.80
CA ASN A 52 -2.61 0.06 13.19
C ASN A 52 -1.16 -0.37 13.51
N THR A 53 -0.47 -1.03 12.58
CA THR A 53 0.93 -1.46 12.77
C THR A 53 1.87 -0.28 12.52
N ALA A 54 3.04 -0.24 13.15
CA ALA A 54 4.05 0.81 12.93
C ALA A 54 4.37 1.05 11.44
N GLU A 55 4.34 -0.01 10.63
CA GLU A 55 4.62 0.05 9.19
C GLU A 55 3.39 0.45 8.33
N THR A 56 2.17 0.23 8.84
CA THR A 56 0.91 0.53 8.13
C THR A 56 0.17 1.75 8.68
N ARG A 57 0.73 2.38 9.72
CA ARG A 57 0.15 3.55 10.40
C ARG A 57 0.04 4.72 9.43
N GLY A 58 -1.14 5.34 9.37
CA GLY A 58 -1.43 6.41 8.40
C GLY A 58 -1.81 5.89 7.01
N THR A 59 -2.12 4.61 6.90
CA THR A 59 -2.75 4.01 5.72
C THR A 59 -4.08 3.36 6.08
N ALA A 60 -5.01 3.33 5.13
CA ALA A 60 -6.30 2.67 5.30
C ALA A 60 -6.79 2.08 3.99
N PHE A 61 -7.70 1.11 4.11
CA PHE A 61 -8.46 0.55 3.00
C PHE A 61 -9.94 0.85 3.23
N VAL A 62 -10.59 1.44 2.22
CA VAL A 62 -12.03 1.69 2.22
C VAL A 62 -12.64 0.86 1.10
N ILE A 63 -13.66 0.08 1.45
CA ILE A 63 -14.36 -0.81 0.52
C ILE A 63 -15.76 -0.23 0.35
N TYR A 64 -16.07 0.21 -0.87
CA TYR A 64 -17.43 0.64 -1.25
C TYR A 64 -18.28 -0.53 -1.71
N GLU A 65 -19.60 -0.39 -1.61
CA GLU A 65 -20.54 -1.35 -2.20
C GLU A 65 -20.52 -1.27 -3.73
N ASP A 66 -20.51 -0.04 -4.26
CA ASP A 66 -20.54 0.26 -5.69
C ASP A 66 -19.18 0.76 -6.20
N ILE A 67 -18.85 0.41 -7.45
CA ILE A 67 -17.58 0.77 -8.08
C ILE A 67 -17.55 2.21 -8.60
N PHE A 68 -18.71 2.76 -9.00
CA PHE A 68 -18.82 4.14 -9.45
C PHE A 68 -18.67 5.11 -8.28
N ASP A 69 -19.22 4.75 -7.12
CA ASP A 69 -19.06 5.53 -5.88
C ASP A 69 -17.57 5.59 -5.46
N ALA A 70 -16.85 4.46 -5.56
CA ALA A 70 -15.41 4.41 -5.32
C ALA A 70 -14.62 5.28 -6.30
N LYS A 71 -14.99 5.30 -7.59
CA LYS A 71 -14.38 6.19 -8.59
C LYS A 71 -14.58 7.66 -8.21
N ASN A 72 -15.81 8.01 -7.89
CA ASN A 72 -16.18 9.38 -7.55
C ASN A 72 -15.42 9.87 -6.30
N ALA A 73 -15.35 9.01 -5.27
CA ALA A 73 -14.57 9.27 -4.06
C ALA A 73 -13.08 9.45 -4.37
N CYS A 74 -12.50 8.60 -5.23
CA CYS A 74 -11.08 8.69 -5.58
C CYS A 74 -10.73 10.02 -6.26
N GLU A 75 -11.57 10.50 -7.19
CA GLU A 75 -11.31 11.75 -7.92
C GLU A 75 -11.44 12.99 -7.03
N HIS A 76 -12.39 13.00 -6.10
CA HIS A 76 -12.68 14.18 -5.26
C HIS A 76 -11.90 14.22 -3.94
N LEU A 77 -11.55 13.06 -3.38
CA LEU A 77 -10.82 12.98 -2.11
C LEU A 77 -9.30 12.94 -2.28
N SER A 78 -8.80 12.75 -3.51
CA SER A 78 -7.38 12.88 -3.79
C SER A 78 -6.95 14.34 -3.60
N GLY A 79 -6.01 14.58 -2.68
CA GLY A 79 -5.59 15.93 -2.32
C GLY A 79 -6.52 16.62 -1.33
N PHE A 80 -7.47 15.91 -0.70
CA PHE A 80 -8.29 16.49 0.36
C PHE A 80 -7.46 16.76 1.62
N ASN A 81 -7.55 17.97 2.19
CA ASN A 81 -6.79 18.33 3.38
C ASN A 81 -7.55 17.89 4.65
N VAL A 82 -6.95 16.98 5.40
CA VAL A 82 -7.42 16.56 6.73
C VAL A 82 -6.33 16.83 7.74
N SER A 83 -6.61 17.72 8.71
CA SER A 83 -5.69 18.04 9.81
C SER A 83 -4.29 18.47 9.34
N ASN A 84 -4.24 19.39 8.36
CA ASN A 84 -3.02 19.87 7.69
C ASN A 84 -2.24 18.79 6.91
N ARG A 85 -2.89 17.70 6.52
CA ARG A 85 -2.30 16.66 5.67
C ARG A 85 -3.18 16.40 4.46
N TYR A 86 -2.57 16.42 3.28
CA TYR A 86 -3.23 16.08 2.03
C TYR A 86 -3.33 14.57 1.88
N LEU A 87 -4.56 14.06 1.81
CA LEU A 87 -4.81 12.64 1.60
C LEU A 87 -4.43 12.24 0.18
N VAL A 88 -3.88 11.03 0.07
CA VAL A 88 -3.59 10.42 -1.22
C VAL A 88 -4.47 9.18 -1.35
N VAL A 89 -5.40 9.21 -2.29
CA VAL A 89 -6.36 8.12 -2.54
C VAL A 89 -5.98 7.44 -3.85
N LEU A 90 -5.83 6.12 -3.80
CA LEU A 90 -5.40 5.28 -4.93
C LEU A 90 -6.33 4.09 -5.06
N TYR A 91 -6.53 3.58 -6.28
CA TYR A 91 -7.21 2.29 -6.44
C TYR A 91 -6.36 1.15 -5.90
N TYR A 92 -7.01 0.18 -5.27
CA TYR A 92 -6.34 -1.04 -4.85
C TYR A 92 -5.92 -1.89 -6.04
N GLN A 93 -4.61 -2.00 -6.26
CA GLN A 93 -4.02 -2.90 -7.24
C GLN A 93 -3.62 -4.21 -6.57
N ALA A 94 -4.43 -5.25 -6.75
CA ALA A 94 -4.18 -6.58 -6.19
C ALA A 94 -2.79 -7.10 -6.57
N THR A 95 -2.38 -6.94 -7.84
CA THR A 95 -1.08 -7.40 -8.35
C THR A 95 0.11 -6.81 -7.59
N LYS A 96 0.07 -5.52 -7.23
CA LYS A 96 1.14 -4.85 -6.45
C LYS A 96 1.04 -5.14 -4.96
N ALA A 97 -0.16 -5.38 -4.43
CA ALA A 97 -0.37 -5.78 -3.04
C ALA A 97 0.21 -7.18 -2.79
N TYR A 98 0.03 -8.12 -3.73
CA TYR A 98 0.70 -9.41 -3.69
C TYR A 98 2.21 -9.26 -3.77
N THR A 99 2.76 -8.39 -4.62
CA THR A 99 4.22 -8.18 -4.66
C THR A 99 4.79 -7.74 -3.33
N ARG A 100 4.09 -6.90 -2.53
CA ARG A 100 4.58 -6.52 -1.19
C ARG A 100 4.57 -7.70 -0.22
N MET A 101 3.46 -8.44 -0.18
CA MET A 101 3.36 -9.66 0.64
C MET A 101 4.37 -10.74 0.20
N ASP A 102 4.64 -10.84 -1.10
CA ASP A 102 5.63 -11.75 -1.66
C ASP A 102 7.04 -11.25 -1.38
N THR A 103 7.31 -9.93 -1.37
CA THR A 103 8.64 -9.39 -1.03
C THR A 103 9.02 -9.58 0.43
N GLU A 104 8.05 -9.55 1.36
CA GLU A 104 8.31 -9.85 2.77
C GLU A 104 8.59 -11.34 2.97
N LYS A 105 7.77 -12.22 2.39
CA LYS A 105 8.02 -13.68 2.41
C LYS A 105 9.26 -14.09 1.62
N ALA A 106 9.58 -13.36 0.54
CA ALA A 106 10.78 -13.57 -0.27
C ALA A 106 12.03 -13.04 0.45
N LYS A 107 11.94 -11.96 1.23
CA LYS A 107 13.01 -11.51 2.12
C LYS A 107 13.31 -12.57 3.19
N GLU A 108 12.29 -13.09 3.84
CA GLU A 108 12.43 -14.13 4.87
C GLU A 108 13.03 -15.43 4.29
N LYS A 109 12.53 -15.87 3.12
CA LYS A 109 13.13 -17.01 2.40
C LYS A 109 14.56 -16.73 1.93
N LEU A 110 14.87 -15.50 1.50
CA LEU A 110 16.20 -15.13 1.07
C LEU A 110 17.19 -15.09 2.25
N GLU A 111 16.76 -14.63 3.42
CA GLU A 111 17.56 -14.69 4.64
C GLU A 111 17.75 -16.12 5.15
N GLU A 112 16.71 -16.97 5.10
CA GLU A 112 16.83 -18.39 5.45
C GLU A 112 17.79 -19.11 4.50
N VAL A 113 17.70 -18.86 3.19
CA VAL A 113 18.59 -19.47 2.19
C VAL A 113 20.03 -18.94 2.33
N LYS A 114 20.22 -17.64 2.62
CA LYS A 114 21.55 -17.09 2.94
C LYS A 114 22.17 -17.74 4.17
N THR A 115 21.36 -18.01 5.19
CA THR A 115 21.80 -18.67 6.43
C THR A 115 22.07 -20.15 6.20
N ARG A 116 21.24 -20.85 5.41
CA ARG A 116 21.37 -22.28 5.10
C ARG A 116 22.59 -22.59 4.22
N TYR A 117 22.96 -21.67 3.32
CA TYR A 117 24.11 -21.85 2.41
C TYR A 117 25.37 -21.08 2.82
N ASN A 118 25.39 -20.46 4.00
CA ASN A 118 26.54 -19.72 4.55
C ASN A 118 27.22 -18.78 3.52
N LEU A 119 26.42 -18.10 2.70
CA LEU A 119 26.87 -17.33 1.53
C LEU A 119 27.27 -15.88 1.91
N GLY A 120 28.17 -15.77 2.89
CA GLY A 120 28.63 -14.49 3.45
C GLY A 120 30.05 -14.50 3.99
N GLY A 121 30.91 -15.46 3.60
CA GLY A 121 32.20 -15.69 4.25
C GLY A 121 33.46 -15.59 3.38
N ASP A 122 33.36 -15.48 2.05
CA ASP A 122 34.53 -15.76 1.18
C ASP A 122 35.03 -14.59 0.32
N LEU A 123 34.54 -13.36 0.51
CA LEU A 123 35.09 -12.18 -0.19
C LEU A 123 36.01 -11.28 0.65
N GLU A 124 36.08 -11.45 1.98
CA GLU A 124 37.00 -10.66 2.82
C GLU A 124 38.38 -11.31 3.01
N LYS A 125 38.48 -12.65 2.92
CA LYS A 125 39.77 -13.36 3.08
C LYS A 125 40.74 -13.16 1.91
N GLU A 126 40.26 -12.79 0.72
CA GLU A 126 41.14 -12.54 -0.43
C GLU A 126 41.77 -11.13 -0.40
N LYS A 127 41.10 -10.15 0.21
CA LYS A 127 41.63 -8.79 0.37
C LYS A 127 42.71 -8.68 1.45
N GLU A 128 42.60 -9.44 2.54
CA GLU A 128 43.62 -9.43 3.60
C GLU A 128 44.91 -10.18 3.19
N LYS A 129 44.78 -11.24 2.38
CA LYS A 129 45.94 -12.01 1.88
C LYS A 129 46.74 -11.27 0.78
N ALA A 130 46.12 -10.36 0.04
CA ALA A 130 46.79 -9.51 -0.95
C ALA A 130 47.57 -8.33 -0.34
N MET A 131 47.33 -7.99 0.93
CA MET A 131 47.96 -6.84 1.61
C MET A 131 49.19 -7.22 2.46
N MET A 132 49.54 -8.52 2.54
CA MET A 132 50.59 -9.05 3.43
C MET A 132 51.69 -9.83 2.69
N THR A 133 52.01 -9.48 1.43
CA THR A 133 53.27 -9.92 0.81
C THR A 133 54.27 -8.76 0.75
N PRO A 134 55.27 -8.71 1.66
CA PRO A 134 56.37 -7.79 1.49
C PRO A 134 57.18 -8.18 0.25
N THR A 135 57.33 -7.22 -0.66
CA THR A 135 58.21 -7.22 -1.82
C THR A 135 59.63 -7.68 -1.40
N PRO A 136 60.32 -8.55 -2.17
CA PRO A 136 61.67 -8.98 -1.83
C PRO A 136 62.62 -7.79 -1.93
N ARG A 137 63.37 -7.50 -0.83
CA ARG A 137 64.47 -6.54 -0.86
C ARG A 137 65.70 -7.18 -1.53
N ARG A 138 66.30 -6.40 -2.42
CA ARG A 138 67.54 -6.63 -3.15
C ARG A 138 68.75 -6.70 -2.23
#